data_AF-A0A5S3RMU6-F1
#
_entry.id   AF-A0A5S3RMU6-F1
#
_cell.length_a   1.000
_cell.length_b   1.000
_cell.length_c   1.000
_cell.angle_alpha   90.00
_cell.angle_beta   90.00
_cell.angle_gamma   90.00
#
_symmetry.space_group_name_H-M   'P 1'
#
loop_
_entity.id
_entity.type
_entity.pdbx_description
1 polymer ?
#
loop_
_entity_poly.entity_id
_entity_poly.type
_entity_poly.pdbx_seq_one_letter_code
_entity_poly.pdbx_strand_id
1 'polypeptide(L)'
;MFKKLISVSLLVSLVGCGGTSDDKQTSSTSVTVEETTSSVSFYIAPWQAQSGTLTLVNDNTGNIENIDVANINSVTLPAGTLNFHRVEFVSDGATLPCPSFAGCGRTFRDNPYDENSNRRIDYQEQMDMTLSYRADFLAAPGENKLYLSPVSSLISDDNLDITLQSVSATPFYHLTHSQLNDNLEAELLTNALTFGVILKRAADIELSLTTSSSAVVEQQAKLESLQLYRTYADRYVSENLLNVKGNQLLQSVVGEVKQKLASIGEAQNIKQRTLTEQQLHSKELLEDVRNILGVARLQEQKYSDELSQKLTEFVDIADNESQQTLIVLANVLYDVIYNFSPLNDTEAGIYTLQGLTINYQESPYSWVISGQYDNHEVQLDLNIPQWRISGLLGNQVSGVMNAKVIGTDTQLSVDVSDLVLSFDGTDDPFANDQSETTGQLTIATNVTLKNEISTLNGDISLAANRFVTPFEELVTVLSGFDFKGQLVSENQITPFSLQAIEATPFIDEASTNIVFAVQLELPLNGANDLQFAYVGSLARLTEITNANIALRLKNRALEINLRTVGNNINAVIKGAQGRWLDVKQKGRNYSGGLYFGDTQIADVTAVRGVPGILFPDGTFESLF
;
A
#
# COMPACT_ATOMS: atom_id res chain seq x y z
N MET A 1 -4.27 -36.85 5.77
CA MET A 1 -4.43 -35.71 4.85
C MET A 1 -3.65 -34.50 5.41
N PHE A 2 -2.40 -34.74 5.84
CA PHE A 2 -1.51 -33.79 6.53
C PHE A 2 -0.19 -33.72 5.74
N LYS A 3 -0.22 -32.99 4.63
CA LYS A 3 0.96 -32.46 3.95
C LYS A 3 0.64 -31.01 3.62
N LYS A 4 0.60 -30.21 4.68
CA LYS A 4 0.54 -28.77 4.67
C LYS A 4 1.57 -28.31 5.69
N LEU A 5 2.09 -27.11 5.45
CA LEU A 5 3.06 -26.34 6.22
C LEU A 5 4.43 -26.27 5.53
N ILE A 6 4.58 -25.10 4.90
CA ILE A 6 5.80 -24.39 4.53
C ILE A 6 6.77 -25.16 3.65
N SER A 7 6.66 -24.83 2.39
CA SER A 7 7.88 -24.50 1.67
C SER A 7 7.61 -23.21 0.94
N VAL A 8 8.21 -22.14 1.47
CA VAL A 8 8.79 -21.10 0.62
C VAL A 8 9.39 -21.82 -0.58
N SER A 9 8.69 -21.78 -1.72
CA SER A 9 9.01 -22.66 -2.84
C SER A 9 10.34 -22.25 -3.50
N LEU A 10 10.92 -21.10 -3.12
CA LEU A 10 12.35 -20.78 -3.30
C LEU A 10 13.29 -21.56 -2.37
N LEU A 11 12.99 -21.65 -1.06
CA LEU A 11 13.96 -22.11 -0.04
C LEU A 11 14.19 -23.62 -0.04
N VAL A 12 13.21 -24.41 -0.50
CA VAL A 12 13.32 -25.89 -0.57
C VAL A 12 13.65 -26.38 -1.98
N SER A 13 13.50 -25.57 -3.03
CA SER A 13 13.85 -26.02 -4.38
C SER A 13 15.32 -25.79 -4.73
N LEU A 14 15.95 -24.78 -4.11
CA LEU A 14 17.34 -24.41 -4.34
C LEU A 14 18.35 -25.31 -3.58
N VAL A 15 18.03 -26.59 -3.37
CA VAL A 15 18.87 -27.53 -2.61
C VAL A 15 20.21 -27.76 -3.31
N GLY A 16 21.28 -27.25 -2.70
CA GLY A 16 22.61 -27.85 -2.73
C GLY A 16 23.01 -28.21 -1.30
N CYS A 17 23.21 -29.49 -1.00
CA CYS A 17 23.90 -29.90 0.22
C CYS A 17 25.36 -29.42 0.10
N GLY A 18 25.76 -28.48 0.96
CA GLY A 18 27.10 -27.94 1.00
C GLY A 18 28.15 -29.02 1.30
N GLY A 19 29.16 -29.08 0.44
CA GLY A 19 30.45 -29.69 0.73
C GLY A 19 31.52 -28.67 0.36
N THR A 20 32.19 -28.13 1.38
CA THR A 20 33.35 -27.23 1.26
C THR A 20 34.44 -27.86 0.40
N SER A 21 35.03 -27.08 -0.52
CA SER A 21 36.34 -27.41 -1.09
C SER A 21 37.21 -26.17 -1.16
N ASP A 22 38.38 -26.29 -0.53
CA ASP A 22 39.46 -25.32 -0.43
C ASP A 22 40.01 -24.81 -1.78
N ASP A 23 40.60 -23.61 -1.66
CA ASP A 23 41.36 -22.82 -2.63
C ASP A 23 42.14 -23.57 -3.71
N LYS A 24 42.05 -23.07 -4.96
CA LYS A 24 43.22 -22.45 -5.64
C LYS A 24 42.96 -21.92 -7.07
N GLN A 25 43.78 -20.89 -7.33
CA GLN A 25 44.26 -20.32 -8.60
C GLN A 25 43.43 -19.22 -9.26
N THR A 26 43.73 -18.00 -8.83
CA THR A 26 43.68 -16.77 -9.62
C THR A 26 44.44 -16.92 -10.94
N SER A 27 43.70 -17.04 -12.04
CA SER A 27 44.17 -16.63 -13.36
C SER A 27 43.60 -15.26 -13.67
N SER A 28 44.45 -14.24 -13.66
CA SER A 28 44.11 -12.88 -14.07
C SER A 28 43.95 -12.82 -15.59
N THR A 29 42.74 -13.06 -16.08
CA THR A 29 42.32 -12.62 -17.41
C THR A 29 42.11 -11.11 -17.35
N SER A 30 42.68 -10.40 -18.33
CA SER A 30 42.51 -8.95 -18.49
C SER A 30 41.03 -8.62 -18.62
N VAL A 31 40.47 -7.94 -17.61
CA VAL A 31 39.11 -7.43 -17.61
C VAL A 31 39.04 -6.34 -18.68
N THR A 32 38.43 -6.65 -19.82
CA THR A 32 37.83 -5.62 -20.68
C THR A 32 36.81 -4.89 -19.82
N VAL A 33 37.04 -3.60 -19.55
CA VAL A 33 36.07 -2.74 -18.88
C VAL A 33 34.84 -2.73 -19.77
N GLU A 34 33.73 -3.33 -19.31
CA GLU A 34 32.46 -3.23 -20.01
C GLU A 34 32.02 -1.77 -19.99
N GLU A 35 32.06 -1.12 -21.15
CA GLU A 35 31.48 0.21 -21.30
C GLU A 35 29.96 0.08 -21.19
N THR A 36 29.39 0.63 -20.12
CA THR A 36 27.95 0.66 -19.89
C THR A 36 27.43 2.07 -20.08
N THR A 37 26.30 2.21 -20.77
CA THR A 37 25.58 3.48 -20.94
C THR A 37 24.35 3.50 -20.05
N SER A 38 23.98 4.69 -19.57
CA SER A 38 22.76 4.89 -18.80
C SER A 38 21.91 5.98 -19.44
N SER A 39 20.59 5.81 -19.36
CA SER A 39 19.61 6.80 -19.76
C SER A 39 18.55 6.95 -18.69
N VAL A 40 17.96 8.14 -18.60
CA VAL A 40 16.89 8.46 -17.67
C VAL A 40 15.70 9.04 -18.42
N SER A 41 14.50 8.53 -18.12
CA SER A 41 13.23 9.09 -18.55
C SER A 41 12.34 9.40 -17.34
N PHE A 42 11.29 10.19 -17.57
CA PHE A 42 10.52 10.82 -16.51
C PHE A 42 9.02 10.61 -16.68
N TYR A 43 8.30 10.63 -15.57
CA TYR A 43 6.84 10.66 -15.53
C TYR A 43 6.37 11.62 -14.44
N ILE A 44 5.43 12.49 -14.79
CA ILE A 44 4.60 13.26 -13.85
C ILE A 44 3.12 13.01 -14.12
N ALA A 45 2.31 13.17 -13.07
CA ALA A 45 0.86 13.05 -13.15
C ALA A 45 0.25 14.03 -14.17
N PRO A 46 -0.87 13.68 -14.83
CA PRO A 46 -1.40 14.42 -15.97
C PRO A 46 -2.12 15.75 -15.61
N TRP A 47 -2.16 16.14 -14.33
CA TRP A 47 -2.87 17.35 -13.88
C TRP A 47 -2.04 18.63 -13.96
N GLN A 48 -0.71 18.52 -14.02
CA GLN A 48 0.16 19.67 -14.17
C GLN A 48 0.64 19.82 -15.62
N ALA A 49 1.01 21.04 -16.02
CA ALA A 49 1.59 21.27 -17.33
C ALA A 49 2.89 20.44 -17.48
N GLN A 50 2.93 19.65 -18.54
CA GLN A 50 4.08 18.79 -18.84
C GLN A 50 5.25 19.56 -19.46
N SER A 51 5.03 20.81 -19.86
CA SER A 51 6.10 21.72 -20.29
C SER A 51 6.72 22.44 -19.10
N GLY A 52 8.01 22.74 -19.22
CA GLY A 52 8.75 23.46 -18.19
C GLY A 52 10.25 23.36 -18.38
N THR A 53 10.99 23.64 -17.31
CA THR A 53 12.44 23.50 -17.27
C THR A 53 12.82 22.30 -16.41
N LEU A 54 13.59 21.39 -17.00
CA LEU A 54 14.20 20.24 -16.34
C LEU A 54 15.67 20.56 -16.03
N THR A 55 16.06 20.40 -14.78
CA THR A 55 17.45 20.52 -14.32
C THR A 55 17.96 19.15 -13.93
N LEU A 56 19.02 18.68 -14.60
CA LEU A 56 19.75 17.45 -14.27
C LEU A 56 21.11 17.81 -13.69
N VAL A 57 21.37 17.39 -12.46
CA VAL A 57 22.64 17.62 -11.75
C VAL A 57 23.33 16.28 -11.55
N ASN A 58 24.57 16.18 -12.00
CA ASN A 58 25.43 15.03 -11.73
C ASN A 58 26.23 15.31 -10.45
N ASP A 59 25.84 14.71 -9.33
CA ASP A 59 26.43 14.99 -8.02
C ASP A 59 27.90 14.56 -7.93
N ASN A 60 28.33 13.59 -8.75
CA ASN A 60 29.71 13.15 -8.80
C ASN A 60 30.63 14.15 -9.52
N THR A 61 30.16 14.83 -10.57
CA THR A 61 30.98 15.76 -11.37
C THR A 61 30.69 17.23 -11.09
N GLY A 62 29.55 17.54 -10.46
CA GLY A 62 29.03 18.90 -10.30
C GLY A 62 28.47 19.51 -11.59
N ASN A 63 28.32 18.73 -12.67
CA ASN A 63 27.74 19.21 -13.92
C ASN A 63 26.24 19.47 -13.73
N ILE A 64 25.75 20.59 -14.27
CA ILE A 64 24.35 20.99 -14.24
C ILE A 64 23.90 21.23 -15.67
N GLU A 65 22.84 20.54 -16.09
CA GLU A 65 22.19 20.72 -17.38
C GLU A 65 20.78 21.25 -17.15
N ASN A 66 20.46 22.39 -17.78
CA ASN A 66 19.11 22.96 -17.78
C ASN A 66 18.52 22.79 -19.17
N ILE A 67 17.34 22.18 -19.25
CA ILE A 67 16.74 21.74 -20.50
C ILE A 67 15.28 22.20 -20.49
N ASP A 68 14.92 23.06 -21.43
CA ASP A 68 13.52 23.38 -21.66
C ASP A 68 12.85 22.21 -22.37
N VAL A 69 11.79 21.69 -21.75
CA VAL A 69 11.07 20.51 -22.23
C VAL A 69 9.64 20.91 -22.59
N ALA A 70 9.20 20.52 -23.78
CA ALA A 70 7.81 20.72 -24.19
C ALA A 70 6.87 19.70 -23.51
N ASN A 71 7.39 18.51 -23.20
CA ASN A 71 6.68 17.46 -22.47
C ASN A 71 7.68 16.55 -21.76
N ILE A 72 7.79 16.69 -20.43
CA ILE A 72 8.69 15.91 -19.58
C ILE A 72 8.45 14.40 -19.68
N ASN A 73 7.21 13.95 -19.89
CA ASN A 73 6.85 12.52 -19.98
C ASN A 73 7.34 11.84 -21.27
N SER A 74 7.89 12.61 -22.21
CA SER A 74 8.44 12.13 -23.48
C SER A 74 9.96 12.28 -23.59
N VAL A 75 10.60 12.77 -22.52
CA VAL A 75 12.03 13.08 -22.50
C VAL A 75 12.82 11.88 -22.03
N THR A 76 13.89 11.57 -22.76
CA THR A 76 14.93 10.63 -22.34
C THR A 76 16.29 11.31 -22.49
N LEU A 77 17.08 11.32 -21.42
CA LEU A 77 18.41 11.94 -21.39
C LEU A 77 19.49 10.90 -21.11
N PRO A 78 20.71 11.07 -21.64
CA PRO A 78 21.85 10.29 -21.20
C PRO A 78 22.19 10.64 -19.74
N ALA A 79 22.53 9.63 -18.95
CA ALA A 79 23.03 9.80 -17.59
C ALA A 79 24.42 9.14 -17.50
N GLY A 80 25.31 9.73 -16.70
CA GLY A 80 26.58 9.09 -16.37
C GLY A 80 26.30 7.80 -15.58
N THR A 81 26.65 6.64 -16.14
CA THR A 81 26.43 5.33 -15.50
C THR A 81 27.15 5.24 -14.16
N LEU A 82 26.47 4.71 -13.14
CA LEU A 82 26.93 4.61 -11.75
C LEU A 82 27.18 5.95 -11.04
N ASN A 83 26.75 7.06 -11.62
CA ASN A 83 26.74 8.34 -10.92
C ASN A 83 25.41 8.57 -10.22
N PHE A 84 25.48 9.29 -9.10
CA PHE A 84 24.33 9.89 -8.46
C PHE A 84 23.94 11.15 -9.22
N HIS A 85 22.65 11.26 -9.46
CA HIS A 85 22.05 12.41 -10.11
C HIS A 85 20.88 12.92 -9.28
N ARG A 86 20.69 14.23 -9.36
CA ARG A 86 19.52 14.92 -8.88
C ARG A 86 18.79 15.53 -10.06
N VAL A 87 17.47 15.35 -10.04
CA VAL A 87 16.58 15.91 -11.04
C VAL A 87 15.62 16.87 -10.36
N GLU A 88 15.44 18.05 -10.94
CA GLU A 88 14.41 19.01 -10.57
C GLU A 88 13.60 19.37 -11.82
N PHE A 89 12.28 19.36 -11.72
CA PHE A 89 11.39 19.80 -12.80
C PHE A 89 10.47 20.91 -12.31
N VAL A 90 10.56 22.05 -12.98
CA VAL A 90 9.71 23.22 -12.73
C VAL A 90 8.77 23.37 -13.93
N SER A 91 7.50 23.09 -13.71
CA SER A 91 6.46 23.23 -14.72
C SER A 91 6.14 24.70 -15.01
N ASP A 92 5.74 24.99 -16.26
CA ASP A 92 5.23 26.31 -16.65
C ASP A 92 3.83 26.62 -16.09
N GLY A 93 3.13 25.62 -15.55
CA GLY A 93 1.77 25.73 -15.04
C GLY A 93 1.69 26.34 -13.63
N ALA A 94 0.76 27.28 -13.44
CA ALA A 94 0.46 27.91 -12.14
C ALA A 94 -0.88 27.47 -11.53
N THR A 95 -1.66 26.68 -12.27
CA THR A 95 -2.97 26.15 -11.83
C THR A 95 -3.01 24.64 -12.02
N LEU A 96 -3.85 23.98 -11.22
CA LEU A 96 -4.14 22.55 -11.33
C LEU A 96 -5.66 22.34 -11.36
N PRO A 97 -6.18 21.47 -12.24
CA PRO A 97 -7.56 21.04 -12.17
C PRO A 97 -7.80 20.22 -10.90
N CYS A 98 -9.00 20.29 -10.33
CA CYS A 98 -9.45 19.32 -9.36
C CYS A 98 -9.48 17.91 -9.98
N PRO A 99 -8.68 16.95 -9.47
CA PRO A 99 -8.57 15.63 -10.10
C PRO A 99 -9.66 14.65 -9.67
N SER A 100 -10.43 14.95 -8.62
CA SER A 100 -11.45 14.04 -8.06
C SER A 100 -12.75 14.11 -8.85
N PHE A 101 -13.28 12.95 -9.25
CA PHE A 101 -14.58 12.85 -9.90
C PHE A 101 -15.73 13.27 -8.98
N ALA A 102 -15.54 13.14 -7.67
CA ALA A 102 -16.46 13.61 -6.64
C ALA A 102 -16.05 15.00 -6.09
N GLY A 103 -15.32 15.82 -6.86
CA GLY A 103 -14.89 17.15 -6.44
C GLY A 103 -13.89 17.17 -5.28
N CYS A 104 -13.16 18.28 -5.14
CA CYS A 104 -11.99 18.35 -4.26
C CYS A 104 -12.29 18.92 -2.88
N GLY A 105 -13.41 19.63 -2.72
CA GLY A 105 -13.80 20.23 -1.46
C GLY A 105 -14.87 21.28 -1.64
N ARG A 106 -15.21 21.96 -0.56
CA ARG A 106 -16.26 23.00 -0.54
C ARG A 106 -15.70 24.40 -0.49
N THR A 107 -16.52 25.37 -0.90
CA THR A 107 -16.13 26.78 -0.96
C THR A 107 -17.23 27.72 -0.47
N PHE A 108 -16.90 29.00 -0.27
CA PHE A 108 -17.89 30.06 -0.06
C PHE A 108 -18.64 30.37 -1.36
N ARG A 109 -19.80 31.03 -1.24
CA ARG A 109 -20.47 31.65 -2.39
C ARG A 109 -19.50 32.64 -3.06
N ASP A 110 -19.38 32.56 -4.39
CA ASP A 110 -18.52 33.41 -5.22
C ASP A 110 -17.00 33.16 -5.04
N ASN A 111 -16.59 31.95 -4.64
CA ASN A 111 -15.19 31.57 -4.60
C ASN A 111 -14.59 31.50 -6.02
N PRO A 112 -13.36 31.99 -6.26
CA PRO A 112 -12.76 32.01 -7.60
C PRO A 112 -12.47 30.62 -8.18
N TYR A 113 -12.42 29.57 -7.35
CA TYR A 113 -12.19 28.18 -7.77
C TYR A 113 -13.49 27.38 -7.98
N ASP A 114 -14.65 28.02 -7.81
CA ASP A 114 -16.00 27.47 -8.05
C ASP A 114 -16.60 28.22 -9.24
N GLU A 115 -16.52 27.63 -10.43
CA GLU A 115 -16.88 28.29 -11.69
C GLU A 115 -18.40 28.36 -11.89
N ASN A 116 -19.14 27.44 -11.29
CA ASN A 116 -20.59 27.32 -11.46
C ASN A 116 -21.41 27.83 -10.25
N SER A 117 -20.73 28.32 -9.21
CA SER A 117 -21.30 28.90 -7.98
C SER A 117 -22.15 27.93 -7.15
N ASN A 118 -21.88 26.62 -7.23
CA ASN A 118 -22.56 25.60 -6.45
C ASN A 118 -21.94 25.36 -5.06
N ARG A 119 -20.90 26.12 -4.70
CA ARG A 119 -20.13 26.06 -3.45
C ARG A 119 -19.28 24.80 -3.30
N ARG A 120 -18.86 24.21 -4.42
CA ARG A 120 -17.95 23.06 -4.50
C ARG A 120 -16.81 23.40 -5.46
N ILE A 121 -15.67 22.75 -5.26
CA ILE A 121 -14.62 22.67 -6.28
C ILE A 121 -14.88 21.36 -7.02
N ASP A 122 -15.56 21.45 -8.15
CA ASP A 122 -15.94 20.32 -8.98
C ASP A 122 -14.77 19.76 -9.78
N TYR A 123 -14.95 18.53 -10.29
CA TYR A 123 -13.99 17.90 -11.18
C TYR A 123 -13.61 18.83 -12.34
N GLN A 124 -12.29 18.99 -12.57
CA GLN A 124 -11.67 19.87 -13.58
C GLN A 124 -11.70 21.38 -13.33
N GLU A 125 -12.37 21.87 -12.28
CA GLU A 125 -12.27 23.29 -11.89
C GLU A 125 -10.83 23.61 -11.44
N GLN A 126 -10.34 24.79 -11.83
CA GLN A 126 -8.93 25.16 -11.66
C GLN A 126 -8.66 25.76 -10.27
N MET A 127 -7.60 25.31 -9.63
CA MET A 127 -7.09 25.86 -8.38
C MET A 127 -5.69 26.43 -8.55
N ASP A 128 -5.43 27.58 -7.94
CA ASP A 128 -4.08 28.15 -7.87
C ASP A 128 -3.18 27.28 -6.97
N MET A 129 -2.27 26.56 -7.62
CA MET A 129 -1.30 25.65 -7.01
C MET A 129 -0.18 25.34 -8.00
N THR A 130 1.06 25.33 -7.50
CA THR A 130 2.22 24.86 -8.25
C THR A 130 2.85 23.73 -7.46
N LEU A 131 3.06 22.57 -8.08
CA LEU A 131 3.82 21.49 -7.46
C LEU A 131 5.28 21.57 -7.89
N SER A 132 6.16 21.21 -6.95
CA SER A 132 7.58 21.06 -7.18
C SER A 132 7.91 19.58 -7.31
N TYR A 133 8.77 19.25 -8.27
CA TYR A 133 9.16 17.89 -8.59
C TYR A 133 10.67 17.74 -8.45
N ARG A 134 11.10 16.84 -7.57
CA ARG A 134 12.51 16.47 -7.40
C ARG A 134 12.65 14.98 -7.13
N ALA A 135 13.76 14.41 -7.61
CA ALA A 135 14.15 13.04 -7.33
C ALA A 135 15.68 12.90 -7.31
N ASP A 136 16.21 12.22 -6.29
CA ASP A 136 17.62 11.84 -6.20
C ASP A 136 17.79 10.34 -6.49
N PHE A 137 18.62 9.98 -7.47
CA PHE A 137 18.76 8.58 -7.93
C PHE A 137 20.19 8.21 -8.29
N LEU A 138 20.46 6.90 -8.32
CA LEU A 138 21.69 6.35 -8.90
C LEU A 138 21.36 5.90 -10.33
N ALA A 139 22.09 6.41 -11.32
CA ALA A 139 21.93 5.98 -12.70
C ALA A 139 22.49 4.56 -12.90
N ALA A 140 21.62 3.56 -12.83
CA ALA A 140 21.99 2.18 -13.13
C ALA A 140 22.30 2.03 -14.64
N PRO A 141 23.13 1.06 -15.05
CA PRO A 141 23.33 0.74 -16.46
C PRO A 141 22.00 0.45 -17.18
N GLY A 142 21.79 1.00 -18.37
CA GLY A 142 20.55 0.84 -19.13
C GLY A 142 19.50 1.92 -18.86
N GLU A 143 18.23 1.53 -18.83
CA GLU A 143 17.10 2.46 -18.66
C GLU A 143 16.77 2.72 -17.19
N ASN A 144 16.66 4.00 -16.84
CA ASN A 144 16.16 4.47 -15.55
C ASN A 144 14.87 5.24 -15.80
N LYS A 145 13.82 4.95 -15.05
CA LYS A 145 12.56 5.71 -15.10
C LYS A 145 12.31 6.34 -13.73
N LEU A 146 12.11 7.65 -13.74
CA LEU A 146 11.80 8.43 -12.53
C LEU A 146 10.36 8.90 -12.57
N TYR A 147 9.63 8.61 -11.51
CA TYR A 147 8.25 9.03 -11.35
C TYR A 147 8.19 10.16 -10.33
N LEU A 148 8.07 11.39 -10.82
CA LEU A 148 8.15 12.57 -9.98
C LEU A 148 6.77 12.89 -9.42
N SER A 149 6.71 12.98 -8.09
CA SER A 149 5.54 13.43 -7.33
C SER A 149 5.99 14.45 -6.30
N PRO A 150 5.08 15.24 -5.72
CA PRO A 150 5.45 16.11 -4.61
C PRO A 150 6.07 15.34 -3.42
N VAL A 151 5.69 14.07 -3.25
CA VAL A 151 6.23 13.19 -2.20
C VAL A 151 7.66 12.72 -2.54
N SER A 152 7.99 12.47 -3.81
CA SER A 152 9.39 12.20 -4.19
C SER A 152 10.27 13.44 -3.94
N SER A 153 9.72 14.64 -4.16
CA SER A 153 10.41 15.90 -3.87
C SER A 153 10.71 16.03 -2.38
N LEU A 154 9.70 15.89 -1.53
CA LEU A 154 9.85 15.90 -0.07
C LEU A 154 10.94 14.93 0.39
N ILE A 155 10.94 13.71 -0.12
CA ILE A 155 11.93 12.68 0.22
C ILE A 155 13.34 13.09 -0.21
N SER A 156 13.47 13.71 -1.38
CA SER A 156 14.77 14.09 -1.95
C SER A 156 15.31 15.39 -1.33
N ASP A 157 14.45 16.35 -1.01
CA ASP A 157 14.80 17.60 -0.35
C ASP A 157 15.38 17.35 1.05
N ASP A 158 14.76 16.43 1.80
CA ASP A 158 15.19 16.07 3.15
C ASP A 158 16.22 14.92 3.19
N ASN A 159 16.62 14.40 2.03
CA ASN A 159 17.53 13.26 1.87
C ASN A 159 17.10 12.02 2.68
N LEU A 160 15.83 11.65 2.59
CA LEU A 160 15.21 10.58 3.38
C LEU A 160 15.32 9.21 2.68
N ASP A 161 15.58 8.17 3.46
CA ASP A 161 15.59 6.79 3.00
C ASP A 161 14.24 6.11 3.23
N ILE A 162 13.36 6.20 2.24
CA ILE A 162 12.02 5.62 2.31
C ILE A 162 12.00 4.10 2.07
N THR A 163 13.10 3.52 1.55
CA THR A 163 13.15 2.10 1.10
C THR A 163 12.76 1.13 2.22
N LEU A 164 13.25 1.41 3.43
CA LEU A 164 12.98 0.61 4.62
C LEU A 164 11.51 0.64 5.02
N GLN A 165 10.81 1.76 4.79
CA GLN A 165 9.44 1.93 5.23
C GLN A 165 8.46 1.38 4.21
N SER A 166 8.74 1.56 2.91
CA SER A 166 7.96 0.95 1.81
C SER A 166 8.15 -0.56 1.67
N VAL A 167 9.01 -1.19 2.49
CA VAL A 167 9.42 -2.60 2.34
C VAL A 167 9.89 -2.88 0.90
N SER A 168 10.51 -1.89 0.26
CA SER A 168 10.92 -1.93 -1.14
C SER A 168 12.43 -1.80 -1.19
N ALA A 169 13.07 -2.47 -2.13
CA ALA A 169 14.53 -2.45 -2.24
C ALA A 169 15.04 -1.14 -2.84
N THR A 170 14.20 -0.43 -3.61
CA THR A 170 14.50 0.87 -4.21
C THR A 170 13.46 1.91 -3.79
N PRO A 171 13.76 3.21 -3.91
CA PRO A 171 12.74 4.24 -3.73
C PRO A 171 11.57 3.99 -4.69
N PHE A 172 10.33 4.18 -4.24
CA PHE A 172 9.13 3.89 -5.03
C PHE A 172 9.04 4.68 -6.34
N TYR A 173 9.79 5.79 -6.45
CA TYR A 173 9.83 6.67 -7.62
C TYR A 173 10.91 6.31 -8.64
N HIS A 174 11.73 5.28 -8.42
CA HIS A 174 12.84 4.94 -9.31
C HIS A 174 12.79 3.47 -9.74
N LEU A 175 12.62 3.26 -11.05
CA LEU A 175 12.71 1.94 -11.68
C LEU A 175 13.97 1.86 -12.56
N THR A 176 14.75 0.80 -12.38
CA THR A 176 15.95 0.48 -13.19
C THR A 176 15.78 -0.79 -14.02
N HIS A 177 14.69 -1.51 -13.79
CA HIS A 177 14.25 -2.70 -14.50
C HIS A 177 12.74 -2.70 -14.40
N SER A 178 12.05 -2.75 -15.53
CA SER A 178 10.60 -2.55 -15.55
C SER A 178 9.89 -3.66 -16.31
N GLN A 179 9.02 -4.38 -15.62
CA GLN A 179 7.95 -5.14 -16.26
C GLN A 179 6.73 -4.24 -16.48
N LEU A 180 5.76 -4.69 -17.27
CA LEU A 180 4.55 -3.92 -17.52
C LEU A 180 3.85 -3.51 -16.21
N ASN A 181 3.71 -4.46 -15.28
CA ASN A 181 3.08 -4.21 -13.98
C ASN A 181 3.90 -3.24 -13.11
N ASP A 182 5.24 -3.31 -13.13
CA ASP A 182 6.08 -2.39 -12.35
C ASP A 182 5.88 -0.94 -12.82
N ASN A 183 5.83 -0.72 -14.14
CA ASN A 183 5.59 0.61 -14.70
C ASN A 183 4.21 1.15 -14.31
N LEU A 184 3.20 0.29 -14.42
CA LEU A 184 1.81 0.62 -14.11
C LEU A 184 1.63 0.94 -12.63
N GLU A 185 2.21 0.13 -11.74
CA GLU A 185 2.20 0.35 -10.30
C GLU A 185 2.84 1.71 -9.94
N ALA A 186 4.03 2.00 -10.48
CA ALA A 186 4.73 3.26 -10.20
C ALA A 186 3.99 4.49 -10.75
N GLU A 187 3.39 4.39 -11.94
CA GLU A 187 2.54 5.43 -12.52
C GLU A 187 1.33 5.71 -11.62
N LEU A 188 0.59 4.66 -11.22
CA LEU A 188 -0.61 4.79 -10.42
C LEU A 188 -0.31 5.30 -9.01
N LEU A 189 0.80 4.85 -8.39
CA LEU A 189 1.26 5.36 -7.11
C LEU A 189 1.60 6.86 -7.20
N THR A 190 2.27 7.28 -8.27
CA THR A 190 2.66 8.69 -8.49
C THR A 190 1.44 9.58 -8.69
N ASN A 191 0.44 9.09 -9.42
CA ASN A 191 -0.85 9.75 -9.58
C ASN A 191 -1.59 9.83 -8.24
N ALA A 192 -1.66 8.74 -7.47
CA ALA A 192 -2.34 8.71 -6.18
C ALA A 192 -1.71 9.70 -5.17
N LEU A 193 -0.38 9.74 -5.07
CA LEU A 193 0.32 10.66 -4.18
C LEU A 193 0.16 12.12 -4.62
N THR A 194 0.21 12.40 -5.92
CA THR A 194 -0.02 13.75 -6.45
C THR A 194 -1.47 14.19 -6.23
N PHE A 195 -2.44 13.29 -6.43
CA PHE A 195 -3.85 13.50 -6.12
C PHE A 195 -4.03 13.87 -4.64
N GLY A 196 -3.35 13.13 -3.75
CA GLY A 196 -3.47 13.35 -2.31
C GLY A 196 -2.99 14.74 -1.87
N VAL A 197 -1.95 15.26 -2.51
CA VAL A 197 -1.43 16.62 -2.24
C VAL A 197 -2.39 17.69 -2.77
N ILE A 198 -3.01 17.49 -3.94
CA ILE A 198 -4.02 18.40 -4.48
C ILE A 198 -5.29 18.42 -3.61
N LEU A 199 -5.74 17.27 -3.12
CA LEU A 199 -6.91 17.22 -2.23
C LEU A 199 -6.62 17.82 -0.85
N LYS A 200 -5.40 17.66 -0.33
CA LYS A 200 -5.00 18.35 0.91
C LYS A 200 -5.06 19.87 0.74
N ARG A 201 -4.62 20.40 -0.41
CA ARG A 201 -4.76 21.83 -0.75
C ARG A 201 -6.23 22.27 -0.73
N ALA A 202 -7.14 21.47 -1.29
CA ALA A 202 -8.57 21.77 -1.29
C ALA A 202 -9.18 21.68 0.12
N ALA A 203 -8.75 20.71 0.93
CA ALA A 203 -9.16 20.60 2.32
C ALA A 203 -8.74 21.81 3.17
N ASP A 204 -7.57 22.40 2.90
CA ASP A 204 -7.16 23.65 3.55
C ASP A 204 -8.07 24.84 3.17
N ILE A 205 -8.57 24.87 1.92
CA ILE A 205 -9.57 25.86 1.48
C ILE A 205 -10.88 25.64 2.25
N GLU A 206 -11.34 24.40 2.35
CA GLU A 206 -12.57 24.06 3.05
C GLU A 206 -12.48 24.37 4.56
N LEU A 207 -11.34 24.11 5.20
CA LEU A 207 -11.12 24.45 6.62
C LEU A 207 -11.26 25.95 6.89
N SER A 208 -10.89 26.79 5.92
CA SER A 208 -11.07 28.24 6.01
C SER A 208 -12.54 28.68 6.07
N LEU A 209 -13.49 27.80 5.72
CA LEU A 209 -14.93 28.08 5.87
C LEU A 209 -15.37 28.18 7.33
N THR A 210 -14.69 27.46 8.22
CA THR A 210 -15.08 27.31 9.62
C THR A 210 -14.20 28.12 10.58
N THR A 211 -13.08 28.65 10.09
CA THR A 211 -12.07 29.34 10.91
C THR A 211 -11.95 30.81 10.52
N SER A 212 -11.91 31.70 11.51
CA SER A 212 -11.73 33.16 11.29
C SER A 212 -10.27 33.56 10.99
N SER A 213 -9.32 32.64 11.12
CA SER A 213 -7.95 32.79 10.65
C SER A 213 -7.80 32.15 9.28
N SER A 214 -7.16 32.83 8.33
CA SER A 214 -6.72 32.23 7.07
C SER A 214 -5.78 31.06 7.38
N ALA A 215 -6.28 29.82 7.34
CA ALA A 215 -5.46 28.64 7.44
C ALA A 215 -4.31 28.76 6.43
N VAL A 216 -3.08 28.43 6.86
CA VAL A 216 -1.94 28.45 5.95
C VAL A 216 -2.19 27.35 4.92
N VAL A 217 -2.48 27.80 3.71
CA VAL A 217 -2.64 26.97 2.54
C VAL A 217 -1.31 26.30 2.22
N GLU A 218 -1.31 24.98 2.24
CA GLU A 218 -0.15 24.19 1.86
C GLU A 218 0.00 24.14 0.34
N GLN A 219 1.09 24.69 -0.21
CA GLN A 219 1.37 24.67 -1.65
C GLN A 219 2.27 23.51 -2.08
N GLN A 220 3.00 22.90 -1.14
CA GLN A 220 3.97 21.83 -1.39
C GLN A 220 3.83 20.73 -0.35
N ALA A 221 4.33 19.52 -0.68
CA ALA A 221 4.27 18.40 0.24
C ALA A 221 5.15 18.61 1.48
N LYS A 222 4.67 18.19 2.65
CA LYS A 222 5.39 18.20 3.92
C LYS A 222 5.33 16.86 4.62
N LEU A 223 6.35 16.59 5.43
CA LEU A 223 6.50 15.31 6.12
C LEU A 223 5.37 15.05 7.13
N GLU A 224 4.93 16.08 7.85
CA GLU A 224 3.83 15.98 8.82
C GLU A 224 2.47 15.65 8.18
N SER A 225 2.32 15.89 6.88
CA SER A 225 1.06 15.70 6.14
C SER A 225 0.99 14.36 5.40
N LEU A 226 2.01 13.49 5.50
CA LEU A 226 2.06 12.20 4.79
C LEU A 226 0.82 11.32 5.03
N GLN A 227 0.35 11.26 6.28
CA GLN A 227 -0.84 10.47 6.63
C GLN A 227 -2.10 11.01 5.93
N LEU A 228 -2.25 12.34 5.82
CA LEU A 228 -3.36 12.96 5.10
C LEU A 228 -3.26 12.72 3.60
N TYR A 229 -2.06 12.83 3.02
CA TYR A 229 -1.86 12.50 1.60
C TYR A 229 -2.22 11.05 1.30
N ARG A 230 -1.87 10.11 2.18
CA ARG A 230 -2.30 8.71 2.06
C ARG A 230 -3.83 8.61 2.05
N THR A 231 -4.52 9.22 3.01
CA THR A 231 -6.00 9.18 3.06
C THR A 231 -6.64 9.66 1.76
N TYR A 232 -6.12 10.74 1.18
CA TYR A 232 -6.61 11.23 -0.10
C TYR A 232 -6.14 10.38 -1.29
N ALA A 233 -4.94 9.80 -1.24
CA ALA A 233 -4.46 8.87 -2.26
C ALA A 233 -5.30 7.58 -2.32
N ASP A 234 -5.79 7.09 -1.17
CA ASP A 234 -6.73 5.97 -1.10
C ASP A 234 -8.07 6.30 -1.79
N ARG A 235 -8.48 7.58 -1.74
CA ARG A 235 -9.64 8.05 -2.51
C ARG A 235 -9.39 8.02 -4.01
N TYR A 236 -8.18 8.36 -4.50
CA TYR A 236 -7.83 8.18 -5.92
C TYR A 236 -8.01 6.73 -6.36
N VAL A 237 -7.52 5.78 -5.56
CA VAL A 237 -7.63 4.35 -5.85
C VAL A 237 -9.10 3.94 -5.92
N SER A 238 -9.89 4.34 -4.93
CA SER A 238 -11.32 4.05 -4.86
C SER A 238 -12.09 4.62 -6.06
N GLU A 239 -11.86 5.89 -6.39
CA GLU A 239 -12.52 6.56 -7.52
C GLU A 239 -12.18 5.91 -8.87
N ASN A 240 -10.94 5.46 -9.05
CA ASN A 240 -10.53 4.83 -10.32
C ASN A 240 -11.05 3.41 -10.49
N LEU A 241 -11.28 2.69 -9.38
CA LEU A 241 -11.93 1.38 -9.41
C LEU A 241 -13.45 1.49 -9.60
N LEU A 242 -14.07 2.48 -8.96
CA LEU A 242 -15.54 2.61 -8.88
C LEU A 242 -16.13 3.44 -10.05
N ASN A 243 -15.33 4.18 -10.80
CA ASN A 243 -15.83 4.99 -11.91
C ASN A 243 -15.52 4.36 -13.27
N VAL A 244 -16.49 4.32 -14.21
CA VAL A 244 -16.25 3.87 -15.60
C VAL A 244 -15.16 4.67 -16.32
N LYS A 245 -15.00 5.94 -15.95
CA LYS A 245 -13.97 6.83 -16.51
C LYS A 245 -12.61 6.64 -15.82
N GLY A 246 -12.57 5.87 -14.74
CA GLY A 246 -11.37 5.54 -13.98
C GLY A 246 -10.43 4.63 -14.74
N ASN A 247 -9.15 4.64 -14.34
CA ASN A 247 -8.13 3.79 -14.93
C ASN A 247 -8.31 2.32 -14.51
N GLN A 248 -9.03 1.55 -15.33
CA GLN A 248 -9.30 0.13 -15.07
C GLN A 248 -8.04 -0.76 -15.06
N LEU A 249 -6.88 -0.27 -15.53
CA LEU A 249 -5.63 -1.02 -15.43
C LEU A 249 -5.19 -1.17 -13.95
N LEU A 250 -5.61 -0.24 -13.08
CA LEU A 250 -5.30 -0.26 -11.65
C LEU A 250 -5.70 -1.57 -10.97
N GLN A 251 -6.77 -2.22 -11.42
CA GLN A 251 -7.26 -3.50 -10.88
C GLN A 251 -6.16 -4.57 -10.80
N SER A 252 -5.19 -4.54 -11.73
CA SER A 252 -4.13 -5.55 -11.83
C SER A 252 -2.97 -5.38 -10.83
N VAL A 253 -2.84 -4.20 -10.21
CA VAL A 253 -1.75 -3.83 -9.30
C VAL A 253 -2.24 -3.14 -8.02
N VAL A 254 -3.55 -3.16 -7.78
CA VAL A 254 -4.15 -2.34 -6.70
C VAL A 254 -3.68 -2.77 -5.32
N GLY A 255 -3.41 -4.06 -5.11
CA GLY A 255 -2.88 -4.56 -3.84
C GLY A 255 -1.49 -4.01 -3.56
N GLU A 256 -0.61 -4.00 -4.56
CA GLU A 256 0.74 -3.44 -4.46
C GLU A 256 0.70 -1.91 -4.22
N VAL A 257 -0.15 -1.19 -4.96
CA VAL A 257 -0.33 0.26 -4.76
C VAL A 257 -0.85 0.55 -3.35
N LYS A 258 -1.86 -0.17 -2.88
CA LYS A 258 -2.45 0.00 -1.55
C LYS A 258 -1.42 -0.28 -0.44
N GLN A 259 -0.63 -1.35 -0.58
CA GLN A 259 0.47 -1.66 0.35
C GLN A 259 1.46 -0.49 0.43
N LYS A 260 1.96 -0.01 -0.73
CA LYS A 260 2.95 1.08 -0.76
C LYS A 260 2.41 2.38 -0.19
N LEU A 261 1.16 2.74 -0.50
CA LEU A 261 0.48 3.91 0.08
C LEU A 261 0.38 3.79 1.61
N ALA A 262 0.00 2.62 2.12
CA ALA A 262 -0.11 2.39 3.55
C ALA A 262 1.25 2.57 4.25
N SER A 263 2.28 1.93 3.70
CA SER A 263 3.66 2.03 4.19
C SER A 263 4.22 3.45 4.16
N ILE A 264 3.97 4.22 3.08
CA ILE A 264 4.41 5.62 2.97
C ILE A 264 3.68 6.50 3.98
N GLY A 265 2.36 6.37 4.12
CA GLY A 265 1.58 7.19 5.04
C GLY A 265 1.88 6.94 6.52
N GLU A 266 2.46 5.78 6.85
CA GLU A 266 2.89 5.42 8.22
C GLU A 266 4.37 5.72 8.47
N ALA A 267 5.10 6.24 7.48
CA ALA A 267 6.51 6.48 7.60
C ALA A 267 6.79 7.57 8.66
N GLN A 268 7.42 7.17 9.76
CA GLN A 268 7.86 8.06 10.83
C GLN A 268 9.36 7.85 11.09
N ASN A 269 10.03 8.90 11.59
CA ASN A 269 11.46 8.86 11.94
C ASN A 269 12.34 8.30 10.81
N ILE A 270 12.07 8.71 9.57
CA ILE A 270 12.79 8.21 8.40
C ILE A 270 14.25 8.61 8.51
N LYS A 271 15.15 7.64 8.34
CA LYS A 271 16.59 7.88 8.41
C LYS A 271 17.06 8.62 7.16
N GLN A 272 18.17 9.33 7.28
CA GLN A 272 18.82 9.90 6.11
C GLN A 272 19.44 8.82 5.24
N ARG A 273 19.36 9.02 3.92
CA ARG A 273 20.01 8.15 2.95
C ARG A 273 21.52 8.33 3.00
N THR A 274 22.24 7.20 3.01
CA THR A 274 23.69 7.19 2.88
C THR A 274 24.05 6.87 1.43
N LEU A 275 24.78 7.78 0.78
CA LEU A 275 25.27 7.57 -0.58
C LEU A 275 26.63 6.87 -0.51
N THR A 276 26.69 5.65 -1.04
CA THR A 276 27.93 4.88 -1.17
C THR A 276 28.25 4.70 -2.64
N GLU A 277 29.53 4.84 -3.00
CA GLU A 277 30.00 4.60 -4.36
C GLU A 277 29.69 3.16 -4.79
N GLN A 278 29.23 3.00 -6.02
CA GLN A 278 28.73 1.73 -6.53
C GLN A 278 29.66 1.14 -7.58
N GLN A 279 29.80 -0.19 -7.52
CA GLN A 279 30.60 -0.96 -8.47
C GLN A 279 29.68 -1.82 -9.35
N LEU A 280 30.06 -1.95 -10.63
CA LEU A 280 29.33 -2.74 -11.61
C LEU A 280 29.26 -4.22 -11.18
N HIS A 281 30.41 -4.85 -10.93
CA HIS A 281 30.50 -6.24 -10.46
C HIS A 281 30.43 -6.32 -8.92
N SER A 282 29.30 -5.93 -8.34
CA SER A 282 29.05 -6.02 -6.90
C SER A 282 28.39 -7.35 -6.50
N LYS A 283 28.77 -7.87 -5.32
CA LYS A 283 28.16 -9.05 -4.69
C LYS A 283 27.06 -8.71 -3.68
N GLU A 284 26.74 -7.43 -3.50
CA GLU A 284 25.84 -6.93 -2.45
C GLU A 284 24.47 -7.62 -2.44
N LEU A 285 23.82 -7.77 -3.61
CA LEU A 285 22.55 -8.48 -3.69
C LEU A 285 22.67 -9.95 -3.24
N LEU A 286 23.79 -10.62 -3.54
CA LEU A 286 23.99 -12.01 -3.12
C LEU A 286 24.17 -12.10 -1.60
N GLU A 287 24.85 -11.13 -1.00
CA GLU A 287 24.95 -11.04 0.46
C GLU A 287 23.60 -10.78 1.11
N ASP A 288 22.77 -9.89 0.52
CA ASP A 288 21.43 -9.60 1.02
C ASP A 288 20.53 -10.84 0.92
N VAL A 289 20.55 -11.53 -0.22
CA VAL A 289 19.85 -12.80 -0.44
C VAL A 289 20.29 -13.82 0.59
N ARG A 290 21.58 -14.05 0.78
CA ARG A 290 22.10 -15.01 1.79
C ARG A 290 21.73 -14.61 3.21
N ASN A 291 21.79 -13.33 3.56
CA ASN A 291 21.51 -12.88 4.91
C ASN A 291 20.02 -12.93 5.25
N ILE A 292 19.14 -12.51 4.34
CA ILE A 292 17.70 -12.49 4.58
C ILE A 292 17.11 -13.89 4.41
N LEU A 293 17.34 -14.53 3.26
CA LEU A 293 16.80 -15.86 2.99
C LEU A 293 17.50 -16.95 3.80
N GLY A 294 18.80 -16.79 4.09
CA GLY A 294 19.54 -17.74 4.92
C GLY A 294 19.04 -17.78 6.36
N VAL A 295 18.65 -16.65 6.95
CA VAL A 295 18.08 -16.68 8.31
C VAL A 295 16.70 -17.32 8.32
N ALA A 296 15.84 -17.01 7.34
CA ALA A 296 14.54 -17.67 7.19
C ALA A 296 14.71 -19.20 7.05
N ARG A 297 15.69 -19.65 6.25
CA ARG A 297 16.04 -21.07 6.13
C ARG A 297 16.55 -21.68 7.42
N LEU A 298 17.45 -20.99 8.13
CA LEU A 298 18.01 -21.49 9.39
C LEU A 298 16.93 -21.70 10.45
N GLN A 299 15.88 -20.88 10.47
CA GLN A 299 14.74 -21.11 11.36
C GLN A 299 14.06 -22.45 11.10
N GLU A 300 13.69 -22.71 9.86
CA GLU A 300 13.01 -23.95 9.46
C GLU A 300 13.89 -25.18 9.70
N GLN A 301 15.20 -25.08 9.48
CA GLN A 301 16.11 -26.22 9.63
C GLN A 301 16.54 -26.53 11.06
N LYS A 302 16.73 -25.51 11.90
CA LYS A 302 17.38 -25.64 13.21
C LYS A 302 16.46 -25.33 14.39
N TYR A 303 15.47 -24.45 14.20
CA TYR A 303 14.65 -23.88 15.27
C TYR A 303 13.18 -24.33 15.22
N SER A 304 12.87 -25.41 14.48
CA SER A 304 11.57 -26.11 14.50
C SER A 304 10.39 -25.25 14.06
N ASP A 305 10.20 -25.09 12.75
CA ASP A 305 8.99 -24.55 12.13
C ASP A 305 8.50 -23.21 12.74
N GLU A 306 9.40 -22.38 13.29
CA GLU A 306 9.02 -21.17 14.04
C GLU A 306 8.30 -20.17 13.13
N LEU A 307 8.87 -19.85 11.97
CA LEU A 307 8.28 -18.95 10.97
C LEU A 307 6.94 -19.52 10.48
N SER A 308 6.93 -20.82 10.17
CA SER A 308 5.74 -21.58 9.80
C SER A 308 4.59 -21.45 10.80
N GLN A 309 4.92 -21.56 12.09
CA GLN A 309 3.98 -21.44 13.18
C GLN A 309 3.44 -20.00 13.28
N LYS A 310 4.29 -18.96 13.17
CA LYS A 310 3.81 -17.55 13.23
C LYS A 310 2.81 -17.23 12.12
N LEU A 311 3.08 -17.70 10.90
CA LEU A 311 2.18 -17.50 9.77
C LEU A 311 0.85 -18.23 9.96
N THR A 312 0.90 -19.42 10.56
CA THR A 312 -0.29 -20.24 10.83
C THR A 312 -1.14 -19.63 11.95
N GLU A 313 -0.53 -19.19 13.05
CA GLU A 313 -1.20 -18.47 14.14
C GLU A 313 -1.97 -17.23 13.62
N PHE A 314 -1.40 -16.52 12.63
CA PHE A 314 -2.08 -15.38 12.00
C PHE A 314 -3.26 -15.78 11.11
N VAL A 315 -3.12 -16.88 10.34
CA VAL A 315 -4.22 -17.38 9.49
C VAL A 315 -5.35 -17.97 10.35
N ASP A 316 -5.01 -18.65 11.45
CA ASP A 316 -5.98 -19.31 12.33
C ASP A 316 -6.85 -18.30 13.09
N ILE A 317 -6.33 -17.12 13.46
CA ILE A 317 -7.18 -16.06 14.05
C ILE A 317 -8.04 -15.33 13.01
N ALA A 318 -7.74 -15.48 11.72
CA ALA A 318 -8.53 -14.93 10.62
C ALA A 318 -9.47 -15.99 10.01
N ASP A 319 -9.78 -17.04 10.76
CA ASP A 319 -10.56 -18.19 10.32
C ASP A 319 -12.05 -17.89 10.08
N ASN A 320 -12.78 -18.94 9.69
CA ASN A 320 -14.19 -18.82 9.37
C ASN A 320 -15.04 -18.42 10.58
N GLU A 321 -14.74 -18.88 11.80
CA GLU A 321 -15.52 -18.51 12.98
C GLU A 321 -15.33 -17.03 13.31
N SER A 322 -14.10 -16.54 13.23
CA SER A 322 -13.78 -15.12 13.40
C SER A 322 -14.51 -14.25 12.38
N GLN A 323 -14.57 -14.69 11.12
CA GLN A 323 -15.34 -14.02 10.07
C GLN A 323 -16.85 -14.04 10.37
N GLN A 324 -17.42 -15.16 10.83
CA GLN A 324 -18.83 -15.23 11.21
C GLN A 324 -19.16 -14.30 12.38
N THR A 325 -18.27 -14.22 13.38
CA THR A 325 -18.44 -13.32 14.53
C THR A 325 -18.51 -11.84 14.09
N LEU A 326 -17.70 -11.45 13.11
CA LEU A 326 -17.75 -10.12 12.50
C LEU A 326 -19.06 -9.89 11.72
N ILE A 327 -19.50 -10.89 10.94
CA ILE A 327 -20.75 -10.84 10.17
C ILE A 327 -21.95 -10.65 11.11
N VAL A 328 -21.96 -11.33 12.27
CA VAL A 328 -23.01 -11.14 13.28
C VAL A 328 -23.06 -9.69 13.75
N LEU A 329 -21.93 -9.07 14.09
CA LEU A 329 -21.91 -7.66 14.50
C LEU A 329 -22.51 -6.74 13.42
N ALA A 330 -22.11 -6.94 12.16
CA ALA A 330 -22.60 -6.15 11.03
C ALA A 330 -24.11 -6.32 10.82
N ASN A 331 -24.60 -7.56 10.87
CA ASN A 331 -26.02 -7.87 10.71
C ASN A 331 -26.85 -7.28 11.86
N VAL A 332 -26.39 -7.38 13.10
CA VAL A 332 -27.09 -6.78 14.25
C VAL A 332 -27.18 -5.27 14.12
N LEU A 333 -26.09 -4.60 13.73
CA LEU A 333 -26.10 -3.16 13.48
C LEU A 333 -27.09 -2.78 12.38
N TYR A 334 -27.05 -3.49 11.25
CA TYR A 334 -27.94 -3.24 10.14
C TYR A 334 -29.41 -3.45 10.54
N ASP A 335 -29.76 -4.62 11.09
CA ASP A 335 -31.12 -4.97 11.45
C ASP A 335 -31.69 -4.03 12.53
N VAL A 336 -30.89 -3.68 13.54
CA VAL A 336 -31.37 -2.80 14.63
C VAL A 336 -31.51 -1.35 14.18
N ILE A 337 -30.50 -0.78 13.51
CA ILE A 337 -30.57 0.62 13.03
C ILE A 337 -31.64 0.76 11.95
N TYR A 338 -31.77 -0.23 11.07
CA TYR A 338 -32.80 -0.20 10.04
C TYR A 338 -34.19 -0.22 10.66
N ASN A 339 -34.47 -1.04 11.69
CA ASN A 339 -35.82 -1.17 12.24
C ASN A 339 -36.17 -0.12 13.31
N PHE A 340 -35.20 0.32 14.11
CA PHE A 340 -35.42 1.17 15.28
C PHE A 340 -34.56 2.43 15.21
N SER A 341 -35.00 3.43 14.45
CA SER A 341 -34.22 4.66 14.25
C SER A 341 -35.14 5.83 13.91
N PRO A 342 -34.63 7.08 13.93
CA PRO A 342 -35.37 8.22 13.43
C PRO A 342 -35.76 8.07 11.94
N LEU A 343 -35.08 7.20 11.17
CA LEU A 343 -35.41 6.95 9.76
C LEU A 343 -36.78 6.28 9.58
N ASN A 344 -37.23 5.52 10.58
CA ASN A 344 -38.51 4.81 10.57
C ASN A 344 -39.56 5.44 11.50
N ASP A 345 -39.35 6.69 11.94
CA ASP A 345 -40.22 7.36 12.92
C ASP A 345 -40.47 6.50 14.17
N THR A 346 -39.46 5.75 14.61
CA THR A 346 -39.58 4.88 15.80
C THR A 346 -39.49 5.74 17.05
N GLU A 347 -40.46 5.59 17.96
CA GLU A 347 -40.42 6.25 19.27
C GLU A 347 -39.32 5.65 20.17
N ALA A 348 -38.79 6.42 21.12
CA ALA A 348 -37.91 5.89 22.15
C ALA A 348 -38.59 4.78 23.00
N GLY A 349 -37.90 3.67 23.24
CA GLY A 349 -38.49 2.51 23.92
C GLY A 349 -37.61 1.27 23.98
N ILE A 350 -38.18 0.19 24.53
CA ILE A 350 -37.54 -1.13 24.60
C ILE A 350 -38.24 -2.09 23.63
N TYR A 351 -37.46 -2.68 22.74
CA TYR A 351 -37.90 -3.56 21.66
C TYR A 351 -37.20 -4.91 21.71
N THR A 352 -37.74 -5.87 20.96
CA THR A 352 -37.12 -7.19 20.77
C THR A 352 -37.04 -7.55 19.30
N LEU A 353 -35.89 -8.02 18.85
CA LEU A 353 -35.67 -8.47 17.47
C LEU A 353 -34.79 -9.71 17.46
N GLN A 354 -35.28 -10.83 16.92
CA GLN A 354 -34.51 -12.07 16.72
C GLN A 354 -33.72 -12.57 17.95
N GLY A 355 -34.24 -12.41 19.17
CA GLY A 355 -33.55 -12.82 20.41
C GLY A 355 -32.69 -11.73 21.06
N LEU A 356 -32.62 -10.55 20.46
CA LEU A 356 -32.02 -9.34 21.01
C LEU A 356 -33.07 -8.49 21.75
N THR A 357 -32.62 -7.82 22.79
CA THR A 357 -33.31 -6.72 23.48
C THR A 357 -32.64 -5.41 23.08
N ILE A 358 -33.42 -4.45 22.60
CA ILE A 358 -32.94 -3.15 22.09
C ILE A 358 -33.58 -2.04 22.94
N ASN A 359 -32.77 -1.23 23.61
CA ASN A 359 -33.23 -0.02 24.29
C ASN A 359 -32.77 1.20 23.48
N TYR A 360 -33.73 1.87 22.86
CA TYR A 360 -33.49 3.00 21.95
C TYR A 360 -33.93 4.33 22.60
N GLN A 361 -33.10 5.37 22.48
CA GLN A 361 -33.39 6.73 22.91
C GLN A 361 -33.16 7.73 21.78
N GLU A 362 -33.93 8.83 21.76
CA GLU A 362 -33.90 9.82 20.68
C GLU A 362 -32.96 11.02 20.91
N SER A 363 -32.54 11.33 22.14
CA SER A 363 -31.72 12.53 22.40
C SER A 363 -30.75 12.38 23.58
N PRO A 364 -29.44 12.20 23.32
CA PRO A 364 -28.86 11.88 22.01
C PRO A 364 -29.37 10.52 21.50
N TYR A 365 -29.31 10.31 20.18
CA TYR A 365 -29.70 9.01 19.60
C TYR A 365 -28.80 7.92 20.15
N SER A 366 -29.36 6.94 20.85
CA SER A 366 -28.58 5.84 21.42
C SER A 366 -29.32 4.51 21.40
N TRP A 367 -28.54 3.44 21.28
CA TRP A 367 -29.00 2.05 21.26
C TRP A 367 -28.16 1.24 22.25
N VAL A 368 -28.83 0.58 23.18
CA VAL A 368 -28.25 -0.46 24.03
C VAL A 368 -28.86 -1.79 23.62
N ILE A 369 -28.06 -2.66 23.01
CA ILE A 369 -28.47 -3.94 22.42
C ILE A 369 -27.83 -5.06 23.24
N SER A 370 -28.62 -6.05 23.64
CA SER A 370 -28.10 -7.24 24.31
C SER A 370 -28.93 -8.49 24.01
N GLY A 371 -28.31 -9.66 23.94
CA GLY A 371 -29.03 -10.93 23.77
C GLY A 371 -28.26 -11.95 22.95
N GLN A 372 -29.00 -12.84 22.27
CA GLN A 372 -28.43 -13.86 21.39
C GLN A 372 -28.89 -13.62 19.95
N TYR A 373 -27.96 -13.69 19.01
CA TYR A 373 -28.23 -13.58 17.57
C TYR A 373 -27.35 -14.60 16.82
N ASP A 374 -27.96 -15.46 16.00
CA ASP A 374 -27.26 -16.54 15.26
C ASP A 374 -26.26 -17.36 16.13
N ASN A 375 -26.69 -17.74 17.34
CA ASN A 375 -25.90 -18.47 18.35
C ASN A 375 -24.68 -17.72 18.92
N HIS A 376 -24.63 -16.39 18.77
CA HIS A 376 -23.62 -15.55 19.38
C HIS A 376 -24.25 -14.66 20.45
N GLU A 377 -23.56 -14.49 21.58
CA GLU A 377 -23.95 -13.48 22.57
C GLU A 377 -23.52 -12.11 22.07
N VAL A 378 -24.43 -11.14 22.08
CA VAL A 378 -24.18 -9.78 21.61
C VAL A 378 -24.45 -8.80 22.74
N GLN A 379 -23.53 -7.85 22.91
CA GLN A 379 -23.67 -6.67 23.76
C GLN A 379 -23.15 -5.46 22.97
N LEU A 380 -23.96 -4.42 22.78
CA LEU A 380 -23.58 -3.27 21.97
C LEU A 380 -24.22 -1.98 22.50
N ASP A 381 -23.40 -0.96 22.67
CA ASP A 381 -23.78 0.40 23.04
C ASP A 381 -23.38 1.35 21.89
N LEU A 382 -24.35 1.94 21.19
CA LEU A 382 -24.14 2.90 20.10
C LEU A 382 -24.72 4.25 20.51
N ASN A 383 -23.99 5.32 20.28
CA ASN A 383 -24.42 6.69 20.57
C ASN A 383 -24.04 7.62 19.42
N ILE A 384 -25.00 8.37 18.90
CA ILE A 384 -24.83 9.34 17.82
C ILE A 384 -25.19 10.74 18.38
N PRO A 385 -24.22 11.44 18.98
CA PRO A 385 -24.46 12.74 19.59
C PRO A 385 -24.56 13.89 18.59
N GLN A 386 -24.03 13.74 17.37
CA GLN A 386 -24.00 14.81 16.38
C GLN A 386 -24.60 14.35 15.05
N TRP A 387 -25.63 15.09 14.64
CA TRP A 387 -26.24 15.02 13.32
C TRP A 387 -26.24 16.42 12.72
N ARG A 388 -25.35 16.68 11.76
CA ARG A 388 -25.24 17.96 11.05
C ARG A 388 -25.88 17.84 9.67
N ILE A 389 -26.78 18.77 9.35
CA ILE A 389 -27.29 18.98 7.99
C ILE A 389 -26.83 20.37 7.54
N SER A 390 -26.12 20.46 6.41
CA SER A 390 -25.60 21.73 5.90
C SER A 390 -25.38 21.70 4.39
N GLY A 391 -26.05 22.60 3.66
CA GLY A 391 -25.73 22.85 2.25
C GLY A 391 -24.32 23.42 2.05
N LEU A 392 -23.73 24.10 3.04
CA LEU A 392 -22.38 24.68 2.95
C LEU A 392 -21.26 23.73 3.44
N LEU A 393 -21.46 22.99 4.52
CA LEU A 393 -20.43 22.12 5.15
C LEU A 393 -20.68 20.62 4.95
N GLY A 394 -21.77 20.27 4.28
CA GLY A 394 -22.18 18.88 4.08
C GLY A 394 -22.89 18.30 5.28
N ASN A 395 -23.57 17.18 5.00
CA ASN A 395 -24.25 16.43 6.02
C ASN A 395 -23.23 15.50 6.67
N GLN A 396 -23.19 15.49 8.01
CA GLN A 396 -22.24 14.70 8.79
C GLN A 396 -22.96 14.06 9.96
N VAL A 397 -22.81 12.76 10.11
CA VAL A 397 -23.25 12.00 11.28
C VAL A 397 -22.00 11.53 12.01
N SER A 398 -21.91 11.85 13.31
CA SER A 398 -20.79 11.45 14.14
C SER A 398 -21.27 10.69 15.38
N GLY A 399 -20.64 9.55 15.66
CA GLY A 399 -21.05 8.60 16.68
C GLY A 399 -19.88 7.87 17.35
N VAL A 400 -20.21 7.15 18.42
CA VAL A 400 -19.32 6.23 19.14
C VAL A 400 -20.04 4.91 19.37
N MET A 401 -19.32 3.80 19.35
CA MET A 401 -19.88 2.48 19.56
C MET A 401 -18.94 1.61 20.40
N ASN A 402 -19.47 0.93 21.41
CA ASN A 402 -18.80 -0.19 22.05
C ASN A 402 -19.58 -1.47 21.75
N ALA A 403 -18.91 -2.54 21.32
CA ALA A 403 -19.57 -3.80 21.05
C ALA A 403 -18.73 -4.99 21.52
N LYS A 404 -19.41 -6.05 21.92
CA LYS A 404 -18.84 -7.35 22.27
C LYS A 404 -19.73 -8.44 21.67
N VAL A 405 -19.12 -9.31 20.87
CA VAL A 405 -19.76 -10.49 20.29
C VAL A 405 -18.99 -11.73 20.71
N ILE A 406 -19.69 -12.72 21.27
CA ILE A 406 -19.09 -13.95 21.81
C ILE A 406 -19.66 -15.15 21.02
N GLY A 407 -18.79 -15.81 20.25
CA GLY A 407 -19.06 -17.06 19.55
C GLY A 407 -18.77 -18.29 20.41
N THR A 408 -18.40 -19.40 19.76
CA THR A 408 -18.13 -20.67 20.47
C THR A 408 -16.72 -20.65 21.06
N ASP A 409 -15.73 -20.40 20.20
CA ASP A 409 -14.31 -20.36 20.55
C ASP A 409 -13.69 -18.96 20.32
N THR A 410 -14.51 -18.00 19.87
CA THR A 410 -14.08 -16.65 19.50
C THR A 410 -14.83 -15.55 20.28
N GLN A 411 -14.13 -14.46 20.58
CA GLN A 411 -14.71 -13.25 21.15
C GLN A 411 -14.19 -12.03 20.40
N LEU A 412 -15.10 -11.26 19.82
CA LEU A 412 -14.85 -9.96 19.23
C LEU A 412 -15.23 -8.87 20.24
N SER A 413 -14.37 -7.87 20.40
CA SER A 413 -14.65 -6.65 21.15
C SER A 413 -14.23 -5.46 20.28
N VAL A 414 -15.10 -4.47 20.16
CA VAL A 414 -14.95 -3.33 19.26
C VAL A 414 -15.21 -2.07 20.07
N ASP A 415 -14.32 -1.09 19.95
CA ASP A 415 -14.45 0.24 20.54
C ASP A 415 -14.25 1.30 19.45
N VAL A 416 -15.36 1.72 18.85
CA VAL A 416 -15.42 2.77 17.83
C VAL A 416 -15.43 4.11 18.54
N SER A 417 -14.24 4.71 18.63
CA SER A 417 -14.07 6.04 19.21
C SER A 417 -14.56 7.16 18.30
N ASP A 418 -14.63 6.94 16.98
CA ASP A 418 -15.13 7.91 16.00
C ASP A 418 -15.76 7.20 14.79
N LEU A 419 -17.09 7.25 14.71
CA LEU A 419 -17.89 6.85 13.56
C LEU A 419 -18.29 8.11 12.80
N VAL A 420 -17.77 8.34 11.59
CA VAL A 420 -18.10 9.54 10.81
C VAL A 420 -18.66 9.16 9.44
N LEU A 421 -19.92 9.50 9.21
CA LEU A 421 -20.55 9.41 7.90
C LEU A 421 -20.73 10.81 7.33
N SER A 422 -20.06 11.08 6.21
CA SER A 422 -20.14 12.36 5.51
C SER A 422 -20.79 12.19 4.16
N PHE A 423 -21.73 13.06 3.82
CA PHE A 423 -22.40 13.06 2.52
C PHE A 423 -22.07 14.32 1.73
N ASP A 424 -22.16 14.18 0.41
CA ASP A 424 -22.19 15.30 -0.50
C ASP A 424 -23.50 16.06 -0.26
N GLY A 425 -23.41 17.04 0.63
CA GLY A 425 -24.47 17.90 1.16
C GLY A 425 -25.54 18.25 0.15
N THR A 426 -26.65 17.55 0.30
CA THR A 426 -27.96 18.00 -0.15
C THR A 426 -28.61 18.80 0.97
N ASP A 427 -29.45 19.76 0.59
CA ASP A 427 -30.24 20.54 1.55
C ASP A 427 -31.23 19.65 2.35
N ASP A 428 -31.52 18.45 1.84
CA ASP A 428 -32.29 17.41 2.51
C ASP A 428 -31.70 16.00 2.19
N PRO A 429 -30.93 15.37 3.10
CA PRO A 429 -30.43 14.01 2.92
C PRO A 429 -31.50 12.94 3.08
N PHE A 430 -32.78 13.30 3.27
CA PHE A 430 -33.91 12.41 3.44
C PHE A 430 -35.00 12.62 2.39
N ALA A 431 -34.79 13.51 1.42
CA ALA A 431 -35.69 13.65 0.28
C ALA A 431 -35.77 12.33 -0.50
N ASN A 432 -36.95 12.04 -1.07
CA ASN A 432 -37.19 10.79 -1.80
C ASN A 432 -36.44 10.71 -3.16
N ASP A 433 -35.88 11.81 -3.67
CA ASP A 433 -35.07 11.84 -4.90
C ASP A 433 -33.56 11.77 -4.61
N GLN A 434 -33.14 10.73 -3.89
CA GLN A 434 -31.72 10.52 -3.52
C GLN A 434 -30.78 10.15 -4.68
N SER A 435 -31.17 10.36 -5.94
CA SER A 435 -30.35 10.02 -7.11
C SER A 435 -29.01 10.76 -7.16
N GLU A 436 -28.79 11.76 -6.31
CA GLU A 436 -27.59 12.61 -6.29
C GLU A 436 -26.79 12.60 -4.98
N THR A 437 -27.23 11.88 -3.92
CA THR A 437 -26.50 11.82 -2.64
C THR A 437 -25.36 10.80 -2.67
N THR A 438 -24.20 11.20 -3.19
CA THR A 438 -22.93 10.49 -3.00
C THR A 438 -22.33 10.80 -1.61
N GLY A 439 -21.41 9.97 -1.12
CA GLY A 439 -20.83 10.19 0.20
C GLY A 439 -19.76 9.18 0.60
N GLN A 440 -19.08 9.48 1.70
CA GLN A 440 -18.02 8.64 2.28
C GLN A 440 -18.34 8.33 3.74
N LEU A 441 -18.37 7.04 4.05
CA LEU A 441 -18.39 6.52 5.41
C LEU A 441 -16.96 6.20 5.83
N THR A 442 -16.52 6.78 6.94
CA THR A 442 -15.25 6.44 7.58
C THR A 442 -15.53 5.89 8.97
N ILE A 443 -15.00 4.70 9.25
CA ILE A 443 -15.10 4.05 10.56
C ILE A 443 -13.69 3.87 11.08
N ALA A 444 -13.37 4.48 12.23
CA ALA A 444 -12.10 4.26 12.92
C ALA A 444 -12.36 3.65 14.30
N THR A 445 -11.82 2.45 14.52
CA THR A 445 -12.15 1.65 15.70
C THR A 445 -10.97 0.85 16.20
N ASN A 446 -10.89 0.66 17.51
CA ASN A 446 -10.03 -0.38 18.08
C ASN A 446 -10.79 -1.70 18.08
N VAL A 447 -10.11 -2.80 17.76
CA VAL A 447 -10.67 -4.15 17.72
C VAL A 447 -9.75 -5.10 18.49
N THR A 448 -10.38 -5.87 19.37
CA THR A 448 -9.81 -7.05 20.01
C THR A 448 -10.57 -8.28 19.56
N LEU A 449 -9.88 -9.20 18.88
CA LEU A 449 -10.38 -10.52 18.55
C LEU A 449 -9.59 -11.55 19.35
N LYS A 450 -10.26 -12.44 20.05
CA LYS A 450 -9.62 -13.45 20.90
C LYS A 450 -10.17 -14.84 20.59
N ASN A 451 -9.29 -15.84 20.51
CA ASN A 451 -9.66 -17.25 20.53
C ASN A 451 -8.95 -17.99 21.69
N GLU A 452 -8.99 -19.33 21.71
CA GLU A 452 -8.35 -20.14 22.75
C GLU A 452 -6.82 -19.93 22.86
N ILE A 453 -6.13 -19.66 21.74
CA ILE A 453 -4.67 -19.72 21.63
C ILE A 453 -4.00 -18.35 21.38
N SER A 454 -4.75 -17.36 20.90
CA SER A 454 -4.22 -16.07 20.52
C SER A 454 -5.23 -14.92 20.71
N THR A 455 -4.70 -13.71 20.81
CA THR A 455 -5.45 -12.46 20.91
C THR A 455 -4.85 -11.46 19.92
N LEU A 456 -5.67 -11.02 18.99
CA LEU A 456 -5.37 -9.99 18.02
C LEU A 456 -5.96 -8.67 18.51
N ASN A 457 -5.14 -7.62 18.60
CA ASN A 457 -5.54 -6.29 19.04
C ASN A 457 -5.03 -5.24 18.07
N GLY A 458 -5.84 -4.25 17.69
CA GLY A 458 -5.34 -3.16 16.86
C GLY A 458 -6.41 -2.17 16.42
N ASP A 459 -6.00 -1.22 15.59
CA ASP A 459 -6.84 -0.18 15.04
C ASP A 459 -7.26 -0.53 13.61
N ILE A 460 -8.56 -0.53 13.36
CA ILE A 460 -9.18 -0.70 12.04
C ILE A 460 -9.71 0.64 11.57
N SER A 461 -9.31 1.02 10.36
CA SER A 461 -9.90 2.11 9.60
C SER A 461 -10.61 1.53 8.37
N LEU A 462 -11.90 1.78 8.25
CA LEU A 462 -12.74 1.30 7.16
C LEU A 462 -13.27 2.49 6.37
N ALA A 463 -13.23 2.41 5.05
CA ALA A 463 -13.80 3.41 4.16
C ALA A 463 -14.83 2.76 3.23
N ALA A 464 -16.06 3.25 3.24
CA ALA A 464 -17.07 2.88 2.26
C ALA A 464 -17.54 4.11 1.50
N ASN A 465 -17.79 3.95 0.20
CA ASN A 465 -18.24 5.02 -0.67
C ASN A 465 -19.64 4.73 -1.18
N ARG A 466 -20.51 5.73 -1.13
CA ARG A 466 -21.82 5.75 -1.76
C ARG A 466 -21.71 6.52 -3.08
N PHE A 467 -21.99 5.86 -4.20
CA PHE A 467 -21.84 6.46 -5.53
C PHE A 467 -22.82 5.85 -6.55
N VAL A 468 -22.94 6.52 -7.70
CA VAL A 468 -23.78 6.05 -8.81
C VAL A 468 -22.94 5.15 -9.72
N THR A 469 -23.37 3.90 -9.90
CA THR A 469 -22.73 2.90 -10.74
C THR A 469 -22.75 3.28 -12.22
N PRO A 470 -21.96 2.59 -13.06
CA PRO A 470 -22.08 2.66 -14.52
C PRO A 470 -23.51 2.45 -15.06
N PHE A 471 -24.36 1.78 -14.27
CA PHE A 471 -25.72 1.39 -14.62
C PHE A 471 -26.77 2.36 -14.07
N GLU A 472 -26.34 3.54 -13.60
CA GLU A 472 -27.21 4.57 -12.99
C GLU A 472 -27.89 4.10 -11.68
N GLU A 473 -27.28 3.14 -10.99
CA GLU A 473 -27.76 2.65 -9.69
C GLU A 473 -26.95 3.26 -8.56
N LEU A 474 -27.62 3.67 -7.47
CA LEU A 474 -26.92 4.16 -6.29
C LEU A 474 -26.51 2.97 -5.42
N VAL A 475 -25.21 2.77 -5.21
CA VAL A 475 -24.68 1.68 -4.40
C VAL A 475 -23.73 2.20 -3.32
N THR A 476 -23.60 1.41 -2.25
CA THR A 476 -22.58 1.61 -1.21
C THR A 476 -21.61 0.45 -1.28
N VAL A 477 -20.34 0.74 -1.57
CA VAL A 477 -19.29 -0.28 -1.68
C VAL A 477 -18.23 -0.05 -0.62
N LEU A 478 -17.79 -1.14 0.01
CA LEU A 478 -16.61 -1.13 0.86
C LEU A 478 -15.37 -0.92 -0.02
N SER A 479 -14.83 0.30 -0.03
CA SER A 479 -13.68 0.63 -0.87
C SER A 479 -12.37 0.00 -0.37
N GLY A 480 -12.30 -0.28 0.92
CA GLY A 480 -11.19 -0.99 1.53
C GLY A 480 -11.16 -0.82 3.04
N PHE A 481 -10.23 -1.51 3.67
CA PHE A 481 -9.91 -1.30 5.07
C PHE A 481 -8.41 -1.41 5.32
N ASP A 482 -7.97 -0.77 6.38
CA ASP A 482 -6.63 -0.82 6.91
C ASP A 482 -6.70 -1.26 8.38
N PHE A 483 -5.95 -2.29 8.74
CA PHE A 483 -5.92 -2.85 10.08
C PHE A 483 -4.48 -2.97 10.56
N LYS A 484 -4.12 -2.18 11.57
CA LYS A 484 -2.79 -2.22 12.18
C LYS A 484 -2.89 -2.70 13.62
N GLY A 485 -2.08 -3.67 14.01
CA GLY A 485 -2.20 -4.26 15.33
C GLY A 485 -1.06 -5.17 15.72
N GLN A 486 -1.31 -5.97 16.75
CA GLN A 486 -0.42 -7.01 17.24
C GLN A 486 -1.22 -8.28 17.52
N LEU A 487 -0.67 -9.41 17.08
CA LEU A 487 -1.10 -10.74 17.44
C LEU A 487 -0.29 -11.20 18.65
N VAL A 488 -0.96 -11.51 19.75
CA VAL A 488 -0.37 -12.02 20.99
C VAL A 488 -0.77 -13.48 21.14
N SER A 489 0.20 -14.38 21.20
CA SER A 489 0.03 -15.80 21.52
C SER A 489 0.91 -16.18 22.70
N GLU A 490 0.78 -17.41 23.22
CA GLU A 490 1.68 -17.90 24.29
C GLU A 490 3.16 -17.85 23.88
N ASN A 491 3.43 -17.92 22.57
CA ASN A 491 4.78 -18.02 22.04
C ASN A 491 5.41 -16.65 21.77
N GLN A 492 4.61 -15.61 21.49
CA GLN A 492 5.13 -14.36 20.91
C GLN A 492 4.13 -13.21 20.82
N ILE A 493 4.68 -12.05 20.46
CA ILE A 493 3.95 -10.87 19.99
C ILE A 493 4.42 -10.57 18.56
N THR A 494 3.49 -10.57 17.62
CA THR A 494 3.74 -10.33 16.19
C THR A 494 2.97 -9.08 15.75
N PRO A 495 3.63 -7.92 15.64
CA PRO A 495 3.03 -6.75 15.01
C PRO A 495 2.67 -7.02 13.54
N PHE A 496 1.55 -6.46 13.10
CA PHE A 496 1.10 -6.59 11.72
C PHE A 496 0.41 -5.33 11.20
N SER A 497 0.36 -5.23 9.87
CA SER A 497 -0.48 -4.32 9.13
C SER A 497 -1.16 -5.11 8.02
N LEU A 498 -2.48 -5.06 7.96
CA LEU A 498 -3.32 -5.78 7.01
C LEU A 498 -4.19 -4.75 6.28
N GLN A 499 -4.07 -4.68 4.97
CA GLN A 499 -4.95 -3.90 4.12
C GLN A 499 -5.77 -4.84 3.25
N ALA A 500 -7.00 -4.43 2.92
CA ALA A 500 -7.79 -5.10 1.91
C ALA A 500 -8.48 -4.09 1.00
N ILE A 501 -8.64 -4.50 -0.25
CA ILE A 501 -9.30 -3.70 -1.28
C ILE A 501 -10.01 -4.60 -2.28
N GLU A 502 -11.21 -4.19 -2.69
CA GLU A 502 -11.95 -4.88 -3.75
C GLU A 502 -11.38 -4.46 -5.12
N ALA A 503 -10.77 -5.40 -5.84
CA ALA A 503 -10.11 -5.09 -7.10
C ALA A 503 -11.09 -4.93 -8.27
N THR A 504 -12.29 -5.53 -8.21
CA THR A 504 -13.26 -5.53 -9.31
C THR A 504 -14.71 -5.31 -8.83
N PRO A 505 -15.05 -4.10 -8.35
CA PRO A 505 -16.30 -3.82 -7.64
C PRO A 505 -17.60 -3.93 -8.48
N PHE A 506 -17.51 -4.08 -9.81
CA PHE A 506 -18.69 -4.21 -10.71
C PHE A 506 -18.79 -5.57 -11.39
N ILE A 507 -17.84 -6.47 -11.12
CA ILE A 507 -17.94 -7.82 -11.64
C ILE A 507 -18.67 -8.62 -10.59
N ASP A 508 -19.97 -8.80 -10.80
CA ASP A 508 -20.88 -9.59 -9.95
C ASP A 508 -20.51 -11.09 -10.03
N GLU A 509 -19.35 -11.43 -9.47
CA GLU A 509 -18.92 -12.79 -9.23
C GLU A 509 -19.38 -13.19 -7.83
N ALA A 510 -19.86 -14.43 -7.69
CA ALA A 510 -20.28 -15.01 -6.41
C ALA A 510 -19.17 -15.03 -5.33
N SER A 511 -17.96 -14.56 -5.65
CA SER A 511 -16.88 -14.26 -4.73
C SER A 511 -16.36 -12.85 -5.01
N THR A 512 -16.46 -11.96 -4.03
CA THR A 512 -15.78 -10.66 -4.05
C THR A 512 -14.28 -10.86 -4.31
N ASN A 513 -13.73 -10.14 -5.30
CA ASN A 513 -12.30 -10.23 -5.63
C ASN A 513 -11.48 -9.31 -4.72
N ILE A 514 -11.42 -9.69 -3.44
CA ILE A 514 -10.68 -8.96 -2.42
C ILE A 514 -9.21 -9.32 -2.51
N VAL A 515 -8.38 -8.30 -2.71
CA VAL A 515 -6.93 -8.41 -2.64
C VAL A 515 -6.48 -7.93 -1.27
N PHE A 516 -5.68 -8.75 -0.59
CA PHE A 516 -5.09 -8.41 0.70
C PHE A 516 -3.63 -8.05 0.54
N ALA A 517 -3.19 -7.01 1.25
CA ALA A 517 -1.79 -6.73 1.48
C ALA A 517 -1.51 -6.95 2.97
N VAL A 518 -0.52 -7.77 3.28
CA VAL A 518 -0.14 -8.14 4.65
C VAL A 518 1.30 -7.74 4.85
N GLN A 519 1.60 -7.08 5.95
CA GLN A 519 2.95 -6.85 6.46
C GLN A 519 3.03 -7.40 7.88
N LEU A 520 3.97 -8.28 8.14
CA LEU A 520 4.22 -8.92 9.44
C LEU A 520 5.62 -8.57 9.93
N GLU A 521 5.74 -8.18 11.19
CA GLU A 521 7.02 -8.09 11.88
C GLU A 521 7.25 -9.40 12.62
N LEU A 522 8.20 -10.19 12.14
CA LEU A 522 8.45 -11.56 12.57
C LEU A 522 9.76 -11.62 13.34
N PRO A 523 9.77 -11.38 14.66
CA PRO A 523 11.00 -11.47 15.44
C PRO A 523 11.45 -12.93 15.52
N LEU A 524 12.43 -13.34 14.71
CA LEU A 524 12.96 -14.71 14.66
C LEU A 524 14.26 -14.83 15.44
N ASN A 525 14.60 -16.05 15.89
CA ASN A 525 15.87 -16.31 16.57
C ASN A 525 17.11 -16.00 15.71
N GLY A 526 17.76 -14.86 15.93
CA GLY A 526 18.90 -14.40 15.12
C GLY A 526 18.53 -13.43 14.00
N ALA A 527 17.25 -13.08 13.87
CA ALA A 527 16.70 -12.02 13.01
C ALA A 527 15.45 -11.42 13.67
N ASN A 528 15.67 -10.72 14.78
CA ASN A 528 14.58 -10.14 15.59
C ASN A 528 13.81 -9.02 14.86
N ASP A 529 14.33 -8.52 13.75
CA ASP A 529 13.82 -7.41 12.96
C ASP A 529 13.44 -7.81 11.52
N LEU A 530 13.20 -9.11 11.29
CA LEU A 530 12.68 -9.57 10.01
C LEU A 530 11.26 -9.04 9.80
N GLN A 531 11.03 -8.41 8.65
CA GLN A 531 9.69 -8.10 8.18
C GLN A 531 9.39 -8.88 6.91
N PHE A 532 8.14 -9.29 6.79
CA PHE A 532 7.60 -10.02 5.65
C PHE A 532 6.38 -9.26 5.14
N ALA A 533 6.31 -8.97 3.85
CA ALA A 533 5.13 -8.42 3.21
C ALA A 533 4.67 -9.28 2.04
N TYR A 534 3.37 -9.40 1.86
CA TYR A 534 2.71 -10.24 0.87
C TYR A 534 1.47 -9.55 0.32
N VAL A 535 1.30 -9.61 -1.00
CA VAL A 535 0.07 -9.18 -1.68
C VAL A 535 -0.59 -10.39 -2.35
N GLY A 536 -1.87 -10.62 -2.03
CA GLY A 536 -2.66 -11.69 -2.62
C GLY A 536 -3.79 -12.19 -1.71
N SER A 537 -4.05 -13.51 -1.74
CA SER A 537 -5.12 -14.14 -0.95
C SER A 537 -4.58 -14.63 0.40
N LEU A 538 -5.24 -14.27 1.50
CA LEU A 538 -4.84 -14.69 2.86
C LEU A 538 -4.74 -16.22 3.01
N ALA A 539 -5.66 -16.97 2.40
CA ALA A 539 -5.65 -18.43 2.44
C ALA A 539 -4.40 -19.06 1.78
N ARG A 540 -3.69 -18.28 0.94
CA ARG A 540 -2.46 -18.70 0.25
C ARG A 540 -1.18 -18.18 0.93
N LEU A 541 -1.29 -17.43 2.03
CA LEU A 541 -0.16 -16.92 2.79
C LEU A 541 0.80 -18.04 3.24
N THR A 542 0.26 -19.22 3.53
CA THR A 542 1.02 -20.41 3.95
C THR A 542 1.54 -21.27 2.77
N GLU A 543 1.13 -20.98 1.53
CA GLU A 543 1.43 -21.77 0.32
C GLU A 543 1.86 -20.86 -0.85
N ILE A 544 3.00 -20.19 -0.68
CA ILE A 544 3.50 -19.19 -1.63
C ILE A 544 4.16 -19.84 -2.85
N THR A 545 3.34 -20.08 -3.88
CA THR A 545 3.76 -20.68 -5.17
C THR A 545 3.77 -19.69 -6.33
N ASN A 546 2.89 -18.70 -6.27
CA ASN A 546 2.79 -17.61 -7.24
C ASN A 546 2.44 -16.33 -6.46
N ALA A 547 3.43 -15.51 -6.16
CA ALA A 547 3.25 -14.33 -5.33
C ALA A 547 4.32 -13.26 -5.57
N ASN A 548 3.97 -12.04 -5.18
CA ASN A 548 4.90 -10.93 -4.96
C ASN A 548 5.09 -10.81 -3.45
N ILE A 549 6.34 -10.90 -3.00
CA ILE A 549 6.71 -10.88 -1.59
C ILE A 549 7.77 -9.80 -1.42
N ALA A 550 7.74 -9.09 -0.30
CA ALA A 550 8.89 -8.32 0.13
C ALA A 550 9.41 -8.82 1.48
N LEU A 551 10.73 -8.82 1.63
CA LEU A 551 11.41 -9.21 2.86
C LEU A 551 12.36 -8.10 3.27
N ARG A 552 12.42 -7.81 4.56
CA ARG A 552 13.36 -6.85 5.12
C ARG A 552 14.07 -7.44 6.32
N LEU A 553 15.38 -7.24 6.42
CA LEU A 553 16.16 -7.52 7.62
C LEU A 553 17.14 -6.37 7.83
N LYS A 554 17.08 -5.70 8.98
CA LYS A 554 17.85 -4.48 9.25
C LYS A 554 17.61 -3.44 8.16
N ASN A 555 18.68 -2.98 7.53
CA ASN A 555 18.65 -1.99 6.46
C ASN A 555 18.70 -2.64 5.06
N ARG A 556 18.32 -3.92 4.93
CA ARG A 556 18.35 -4.67 3.68
C ARG A 556 16.93 -5.07 3.32
N ALA A 557 16.52 -4.81 2.09
CA ALA A 557 15.20 -5.18 1.58
C ALA A 557 15.34 -5.95 0.26
N LEU A 558 14.45 -6.92 0.07
CA LEU A 558 14.34 -7.74 -1.13
C LEU A 558 12.90 -7.77 -1.60
N GLU A 559 12.67 -7.55 -2.89
CA GLU A 559 11.38 -7.80 -3.53
C GLU A 559 11.49 -9.04 -4.40
N ILE A 560 10.59 -10.00 -4.20
CA ILE A 560 10.66 -11.33 -4.79
C ILE A 560 9.38 -11.59 -5.57
N ASN A 561 9.51 -11.69 -6.88
CA ASN A 561 8.46 -12.20 -7.75
C ASN A 561 8.70 -13.69 -7.98
N LEU A 562 7.87 -14.53 -7.36
CA LEU A 562 7.95 -15.98 -7.48
C LEU A 562 6.82 -16.49 -8.36
N ARG A 563 7.16 -17.30 -9.36
CA ARG A 563 6.20 -18.03 -10.20
C ARG A 563 6.60 -19.49 -10.31
N THR A 564 5.66 -20.39 -10.05
CA THR A 564 5.87 -21.85 -10.10
C THR A 564 4.90 -22.48 -11.09
N VAL A 565 5.43 -23.23 -12.06
CA VAL A 565 4.63 -23.96 -13.07
C VAL A 565 5.11 -25.41 -13.11
N GLY A 566 4.30 -26.32 -12.55
CA GLY A 566 4.71 -27.72 -12.35
C GLY A 566 5.89 -27.80 -11.39
N ASN A 567 7.01 -28.38 -11.85
CA ASN A 567 8.27 -28.46 -11.09
C ASN A 567 9.28 -27.36 -11.48
N ASN A 568 8.87 -26.39 -12.30
CA ASN A 568 9.73 -25.29 -12.71
C ASN A 568 9.46 -24.08 -11.85
N ILE A 569 10.54 -23.41 -11.44
CA ILE A 569 10.49 -22.22 -10.61
C ILE A 569 11.16 -21.09 -11.36
N ASN A 570 10.51 -19.94 -11.34
CA ASN A 570 11.04 -18.69 -11.81
C ASN A 570 10.97 -17.69 -10.65
N ALA A 571 12.10 -17.11 -10.29
CA ALA A 571 12.20 -16.14 -9.21
C ALA A 571 13.00 -14.93 -9.71
N VAL A 572 12.38 -13.75 -9.64
CA VAL A 572 13.07 -12.48 -9.84
C VAL A 572 13.20 -11.81 -8.48
N ILE A 573 14.43 -11.60 -8.03
CA ILE A 573 14.75 -10.98 -6.75
C ILE A 573 15.38 -9.62 -7.02
N LYS A 574 14.71 -8.53 -6.63
CA LYS A 574 15.23 -7.16 -6.72
C LYS A 574 15.84 -6.76 -5.38
N GLY A 575 16.98 -6.09 -5.45
CA GLY A 575 17.68 -5.49 -4.32
C GLY A 575 17.94 -4.01 -4.54
N ALA A 576 18.75 -3.44 -3.65
CA ALA A 576 19.03 -2.02 -3.66
C ALA A 576 19.67 -1.53 -4.96
N GLN A 577 19.37 -0.28 -5.30
CA GLN A 577 20.01 0.50 -6.36
C GLN A 577 19.95 -0.17 -7.75
N GLY A 578 18.90 -0.93 -8.01
CA GLY A 578 18.65 -1.51 -9.32
C GLY A 578 19.40 -2.82 -9.61
N ARG A 579 19.91 -3.47 -8.57
CA ARG A 579 20.42 -4.84 -8.68
C ARG A 579 19.26 -5.82 -8.67
N TRP A 580 19.32 -6.83 -9.52
CA TRP A 580 18.32 -7.90 -9.52
C TRP A 580 18.89 -9.22 -10.00
N LEU A 581 18.25 -10.31 -9.60
CA LEU A 581 18.66 -11.68 -9.84
C LEU A 581 17.48 -12.44 -10.45
N ASP A 582 17.68 -13.00 -11.65
CA ASP A 582 16.74 -13.90 -12.33
C ASP A 582 17.19 -15.35 -12.12
N VAL A 583 16.39 -16.14 -11.42
CA VAL A 583 16.66 -17.57 -11.17
C VAL A 583 15.56 -18.41 -11.79
N LYS A 584 15.93 -19.21 -12.79
CA LYS A 584 15.07 -20.21 -13.41
C LYS A 584 15.59 -21.60 -13.10
N GLN A 585 14.75 -22.39 -12.44
CA GLN A 585 15.04 -23.78 -12.12
C GLN A 585 14.13 -24.72 -12.93
N LYS A 586 14.76 -25.68 -13.61
CA LYS A 586 14.07 -26.79 -14.30
C LYS A 586 14.70 -28.11 -13.87
N GLY A 587 14.11 -28.77 -12.89
CA GLY A 587 14.70 -29.95 -12.25
C GLY A 587 15.99 -29.59 -11.50
N ARG A 588 17.12 -30.17 -11.91
CA ARG A 588 18.46 -29.87 -11.34
C ARG A 588 19.23 -28.76 -12.06
N ASN A 589 18.68 -28.26 -13.16
CA ASN A 589 19.33 -27.23 -13.96
C ASN A 589 18.89 -25.85 -13.48
N TYR A 590 19.86 -24.95 -13.36
CA TYR A 590 19.69 -23.55 -13.01
C TYR A 590 20.19 -22.69 -14.17
N SER A 591 19.46 -21.62 -14.44
CA SER A 591 19.74 -20.65 -15.51
C SER A 591 19.20 -19.28 -15.11
N GLY A 592 19.66 -18.24 -15.80
CA GLY A 592 19.30 -16.85 -15.53
C GLY A 592 20.56 -16.01 -15.33
N GLY A 593 20.45 -14.89 -14.63
CA GLY A 593 21.56 -13.95 -14.50
C GLY A 593 21.45 -13.07 -13.26
N LEU A 594 22.60 -12.56 -12.82
CA LEU A 594 22.70 -11.43 -11.91
C LEU A 594 22.87 -10.16 -12.75
N TYR A 595 22.10 -9.13 -12.44
CA TYR A 595 22.01 -7.91 -13.22
C TYR A 595 22.21 -6.67 -12.35
N PHE A 596 22.73 -5.61 -12.98
CA PHE A 596 22.69 -4.25 -12.47
C PHE A 596 22.06 -3.36 -13.56
N GLY A 597 20.85 -2.88 -13.30
CA GLY A 597 20.00 -2.27 -14.32
C GLY A 597 19.75 -3.29 -15.42
N ASP A 598 20.00 -2.92 -16.68
CA ASP A 598 19.82 -3.85 -17.81
C ASP A 598 21.09 -4.64 -18.16
N THR A 599 22.20 -4.41 -17.45
CA THR A 599 23.46 -5.10 -17.71
C THR A 599 23.56 -6.38 -16.90
N GLN A 600 23.73 -7.51 -17.59
CA GLN A 600 24.04 -8.79 -16.95
C GLN A 600 25.51 -8.81 -16.51
N ILE A 601 25.75 -8.98 -15.22
CA ILE A 601 27.10 -8.95 -14.63
C ILE A 601 27.63 -10.33 -14.25
N ALA A 602 26.77 -11.36 -14.19
CA ALA A 602 27.16 -12.75 -13.97
C ALA A 602 26.03 -13.73 -14.36
N ASP A 603 26.36 -15.02 -14.50
CA ASP A 603 25.43 -16.09 -14.87
C ASP A 603 24.93 -16.88 -13.68
N VAL A 604 23.63 -17.21 -13.66
CA VAL A 604 23.09 -18.20 -12.72
C VAL A 604 23.33 -19.59 -13.28
N THR A 605 24.01 -20.44 -12.52
CA THR A 605 24.33 -21.81 -12.92
C THR A 605 24.37 -22.75 -11.72
N ALA A 606 24.70 -24.01 -11.95
CA ALA A 606 25.04 -24.94 -10.89
C ALA A 606 26.40 -25.61 -11.13
N VAL A 607 27.26 -25.57 -10.13
CA VAL A 607 28.55 -26.25 -10.13
C VAL A 607 28.45 -27.45 -9.20
N ARG A 608 28.67 -28.66 -9.75
CA ARG A 608 28.54 -29.94 -9.02
C ARG A 608 27.19 -30.11 -8.31
N GLY A 609 26.13 -29.53 -8.87
CA GLY A 609 24.78 -29.59 -8.31
C GLY A 609 24.49 -28.55 -7.23
N VAL A 610 25.44 -27.65 -6.92
CA VAL A 610 25.21 -26.50 -6.03
C VAL A 610 24.84 -25.30 -6.90
N PRO A 611 23.64 -24.71 -6.75
CA PRO A 611 23.26 -23.48 -7.44
C PRO A 611 24.07 -22.28 -6.95
N GLY A 612 24.46 -21.41 -7.88
CA GLY A 612 25.24 -20.23 -7.59
C GLY A 612 25.39 -19.31 -8.79
N ILE A 613 26.23 -18.29 -8.60
CA ILE A 613 26.54 -17.24 -9.56
C ILE A 613 27.96 -17.44 -10.06
N LEU A 614 28.13 -17.56 -11.37
CA LEU A 614 29.43 -17.62 -12.02
C LEU A 614 29.74 -16.25 -12.63
N PHE A 615 30.74 -15.58 -12.08
CA PHE A 615 31.22 -14.31 -12.59
C PHE A 615 32.11 -14.51 -13.83
N PRO A 616 32.24 -13.49 -14.70
CA PRO A 616 33.09 -13.56 -15.89
C PRO A 616 34.57 -13.85 -15.60
N ASP A 617 35.04 -13.54 -14.40
CA ASP A 617 36.40 -13.83 -13.92
C ASP A 617 36.61 -15.30 -13.50
N GLY A 618 35.55 -16.12 -13.59
CA GLY A 618 35.54 -17.53 -13.18
C GLY A 618 35.25 -17.75 -11.69
N THR A 619 35.04 -16.69 -10.90
CA THR A 619 34.65 -16.79 -9.50
C THR A 619 33.23 -17.37 -9.40
N PHE A 620 33.06 -18.39 -8.57
CA PHE A 620 31.75 -18.99 -8.29
C PHE A 620 31.30 -18.67 -6.87
N GLU A 621 30.10 -18.10 -6.75
CA GLU A 621 29.47 -17.74 -5.49
C GLU A 621 28.19 -18.54 -5.30
N SER A 622 28.15 -19.42 -4.30
CA SER A 622 26.94 -20.20 -3.96
C SER A 622 25.77 -19.27 -3.60
N LEU A 623 24.53 -19.58 -3.99
CA LEU A 623 23.38 -18.81 -3.46
C LEU A 623 23.11 -19.07 -1.96
N PHE A 624 23.85 -20.03 -1.37
CA PHE A 624 23.72 -20.54 -0.01
C PHE A 624 25.00 -20.47 0.80
#